data_AF-Q6V8P6-F1
#
_entry.id   AF-Q6V8P6-F1
#
_cell.length_a   1.000
_cell.length_b   1.000
_cell.length_c   1.000
_cell.angle_alpha   90.00
_cell.angle_beta   90.00
_cell.angle_gamma   90.00
#
_symmetry.space_group_name_H-M   'P 1'
#
loop_
_entity.id
_entity.type
_entity.pdbx_description
1 polymer ?
#
loop_
_entity_poly.entity_id
_entity_poly.type
_entity_poly.pdbx_seq_one_letter_code
_entity_poly.pdbx_strand_id
1 'polypeptide(L)'
;DKYNLIGVGPLIPSDSLDGKVPSDKSFGGDLFQKSKDSWYLEWLNSKPEGSVIYVSFGSISVLEKAQMEEIAKALLDCGRPFLWVIRDKVEKKGDGNEAKKEEEMLSCREELEELGRIVPWCSQVAVLSSPSLGCFVTHCGW
;
A
#
# COMPACT_ATOMS: atom_id res chain seq x y z
N ASP A 1 -3.02 5.27 42.42
CA ASP A 1 -3.71 4.39 41.45
C ASP A 1 -2.72 3.62 40.60
N LYS A 2 -2.78 2.28 40.61
CA LYS A 2 -1.99 1.41 39.73
C LYS A 2 -2.92 0.78 38.71
N TYR A 3 -2.72 1.08 37.43
CA TYR A 3 -3.40 0.38 36.35
C TYR A 3 -2.85 -1.03 36.21
N ASN A 4 -3.73 -2.02 36.05
CA ASN A 4 -3.33 -3.37 35.64
C ASN A 4 -3.31 -3.42 34.11
N LEU A 5 -2.14 -3.60 33.51
CA LEU A 5 -1.93 -3.59 32.07
C LEU A 5 -1.51 -4.98 31.59
N ILE A 6 -2.16 -5.49 30.56
CA ILE A 6 -1.86 -6.79 29.94
C ILE A 6 -1.59 -6.55 28.44
N GLY A 7 -0.42 -6.98 27.97
CA GLY A 7 -0.11 -6.96 26.53
C GLY A 7 -0.79 -8.13 25.82
N VAL A 8 -1.58 -7.83 24.80
CA VAL A 8 -2.36 -8.82 24.02
C VAL A 8 -1.95 -8.86 22.53
N GLY A 9 -0.89 -8.14 22.17
CA GLY A 9 -0.42 -8.05 20.79
C GLY A 9 0.57 -9.14 20.38
N PRO A 10 0.92 -9.19 19.08
CA PRO A 10 0.39 -8.34 18.01
C PRO A 10 -1.00 -8.80 17.56
N LEU A 11 -1.90 -7.84 17.29
CA LEU A 11 -3.25 -8.12 16.80
C LEU A 11 -3.24 -8.28 15.27
N ILE A 12 -2.56 -9.33 14.80
CA ILE A 12 -2.43 -9.67 13.38
C ILE A 12 -3.22 -10.98 13.13
N PRO A 13 -3.86 -11.15 11.96
CA PRO A 13 -4.62 -12.36 11.65
C PRO A 13 -3.80 -13.63 11.87
N SER A 14 -4.40 -14.65 12.50
CA SER A 14 -3.72 -15.91 12.87
C SER A 14 -3.07 -16.60 11.67
N ASP A 15 -3.68 -16.55 10.47
CA ASP A 15 -3.08 -17.11 9.24
C ASP A 15 -1.70 -16.52 8.91
N SER A 16 -1.40 -15.30 9.38
CA SER A 16 -0.11 -14.62 9.20
C SER A 16 0.86 -14.82 10.37
N LEU A 17 0.43 -15.52 11.43
CA LEU A 17 1.21 -15.79 12.63
C LEU A 17 1.38 -17.30 12.85
N ASP A 18 0.51 -17.91 13.65
CA ASP A 18 0.62 -19.31 14.10
C ASP A 18 -0.37 -20.26 13.43
N GLY A 19 -1.28 -19.74 12.59
CA GLY A 19 -2.28 -20.49 11.84
C GLY A 19 -3.28 -21.27 12.69
N LYS A 20 -3.38 -20.98 14.00
CA LYS A 20 -4.25 -21.73 14.91
C LYS A 20 -5.73 -21.40 14.78
N VAL A 21 -6.07 -20.27 14.15
CA VAL A 21 -7.46 -19.85 13.91
C VAL A 21 -7.72 -19.80 12.40
N PRO A 22 -8.20 -20.90 11.78
CA PRO A 22 -8.30 -21.02 10.32
C PRO A 22 -9.26 -20.04 9.62
N SER A 23 -10.15 -19.39 10.39
CA SER A 23 -11.08 -18.37 9.89
C SER A 23 -10.48 -16.96 9.90
N ASP A 24 -9.36 -16.75 10.58
CA ASP A 24 -8.76 -15.43 10.80
C ASP A 24 -7.69 -15.14 9.74
N LYS A 25 -8.16 -14.83 8.53
CA LYS A 25 -7.32 -14.70 7.33
C LYS A 25 -6.95 -13.26 6.97
N SER A 26 -7.73 -12.30 7.46
CA SER A 26 -7.59 -10.90 7.08
C SER A 26 -8.25 -10.01 8.13
N PHE A 27 -7.77 -8.77 8.22
CA PHE A 27 -8.49 -7.73 8.94
C PHE A 27 -9.92 -7.56 8.40
N GLY A 28 -10.88 -7.46 9.32
CA GLY A 28 -12.24 -7.01 9.02
C GLY A 28 -12.37 -5.49 9.15
N GLY A 29 -13.43 -4.91 8.58
CA GLY A 29 -13.75 -3.49 8.73
C GLY A 29 -12.94 -2.54 7.84
N ASP A 30 -12.43 -3.01 6.70
CA ASP A 30 -11.73 -2.17 5.72
C ASP A 30 -12.61 -0.99 5.27
N LEU A 31 -12.13 0.23 5.50
CA LEU A 31 -12.79 1.47 5.04
C LEU A 31 -12.58 1.75 3.55
N PHE A 32 -11.54 1.15 2.97
CA PHE A 32 -11.16 1.34 1.58
C PHE A 32 -11.37 0.05 0.81
N GLN A 33 -12.05 0.16 -0.32
CA GLN A 33 -12.23 -0.98 -1.21
C GLN A 33 -10.88 -1.36 -1.81
N LYS A 34 -10.42 -2.58 -1.52
CA LYS A 34 -9.26 -3.18 -2.19
C LYS A 34 -9.52 -3.18 -3.70
N SER A 35 -8.49 -3.02 -4.52
CA SER A 35 -8.65 -3.18 -5.96
C SER A 35 -9.29 -4.54 -6.25
N LYS A 36 -10.42 -4.53 -6.98
CA LYS A 36 -11.28 -5.71 -7.19
C LYS A 36 -10.52 -6.88 -7.82
N ASP A 37 -9.54 -6.53 -8.65
CA ASP A 37 -8.70 -7.47 -9.35
C ASP A 37 -7.37 -7.57 -8.59
N SER A 38 -7.04 -8.77 -8.12
CA SER A 38 -5.78 -9.12 -7.45
C SER A 38 -4.59 -9.14 -8.42
N TRP A 39 -4.68 -8.44 -9.55
CA TRP A 39 -3.64 -8.38 -10.58
C TRP A 39 -2.30 -7.90 -10.01
N TYR A 40 -2.32 -7.04 -8.98
CA TYR A 40 -1.10 -6.58 -8.31
C TYR A 40 -0.41 -7.70 -7.52
N LEU A 41 -1.16 -8.68 -7.01
CA LEU A 41 -0.59 -9.88 -6.38
C LEU A 41 0.04 -10.79 -7.42
N GLU A 42 -0.60 -10.98 -8.57
CA GLU A 42 0.00 -11.72 -9.68
C GLU A 42 1.29 -11.04 -10.18
N TRP A 43 1.25 -9.71 -10.30
CA TRP A 43 2.43 -8.92 -10.62
C TRP A 43 3.52 -9.09 -9.57
N LEU A 44 3.20 -9.05 -8.27
CA LEU A 44 4.16 -9.30 -7.19
C LEU A 44 4.76 -10.72 -7.30
N ASN A 45 3.92 -11.73 -7.50
CA ASN A 45 4.34 -13.13 -7.62
C ASN A 45 5.23 -13.39 -8.84
N SER A 46 5.17 -12.53 -9.87
CA SER A 46 6.06 -12.60 -11.04
C SER A 46 7.46 -12.01 -10.80
N LYS A 47 7.70 -11.32 -9.68
CA LYS A 47 8.97 -10.66 -9.39
C LYS A 47 9.93 -11.58 -8.62
N PRO A 48 11.25 -11.40 -8.77
CA PRO A 48 12.22 -12.12 -7.97
C PRO A 48 12.04 -11.86 -6.46
N GLU A 49 12.47 -12.82 -5.64
CA GLU A 49 12.47 -12.71 -4.18
C GLU A 49 13.24 -11.47 -3.70
N GLY A 50 12.70 -10.74 -2.72
CA GLY A 50 13.35 -9.56 -2.15
C GLY A 50 13.59 -8.38 -3.11
N SER A 51 12.96 -8.37 -4.30
CA SER A 51 13.23 -7.38 -5.34
C SER A 51 12.32 -6.15 -5.27
N VAL A 52 11.12 -6.28 -4.70
CA VAL A 52 10.07 -5.26 -4.75
C VAL A 52 10.15 -4.31 -3.55
N ILE A 53 9.94 -3.02 -3.80
CA ILE A 53 9.72 -2.00 -2.77
C ILE A 53 8.22 -1.77 -2.61
N TYR A 54 7.68 -1.94 -1.41
CA TYR A 54 6.31 -1.53 -1.09
C TYR A 54 6.33 -0.13 -0.48
N VAL A 55 5.44 0.75 -0.96
CA VAL A 55 5.31 2.12 -0.45
C VAL A 55 3.86 2.34 -0.02
N SER A 56 3.64 2.62 1.27
CA SER A 56 2.30 2.93 1.80
C SER A 56 2.38 3.83 3.02
N PHE A 57 1.65 4.95 2.98
CA PHE A 57 1.56 5.92 4.06
C PHE A 57 0.27 5.78 4.88
N GLY A 58 -0.38 4.62 4.79
CA GLY A 58 -1.58 4.28 5.56
C GLY A 58 -2.85 4.99 5.09
N SER A 59 -3.90 4.84 5.90
CA SER A 59 -5.26 5.28 5.60
C SER A 59 -5.56 6.74 5.98
N ILE A 60 -4.70 7.38 6.77
CA ILE A 60 -4.96 8.72 7.33
C ILE A 60 -4.03 9.75 6.69
N SER A 61 -2.72 9.50 6.68
CA SER A 61 -1.72 10.44 6.20
C SER A 61 -1.93 10.82 4.73
N VAL A 62 -1.85 12.11 4.44
CA VAL A 62 -1.93 12.66 3.08
C VAL A 62 -0.60 13.35 2.80
N LEU A 63 0.09 12.93 1.75
CA LEU A 63 1.34 13.54 1.33
C LEU A 63 1.07 14.76 0.46
N GLU A 64 1.88 15.80 0.62
CA GLU A 64 1.88 16.93 -0.31
C GLU A 64 2.42 16.49 -1.67
N LYS A 65 1.96 17.14 -2.75
CA LYS A 65 2.40 16.82 -4.12
C LYS A 65 3.92 16.85 -4.25
N ALA A 66 4.58 17.89 -3.71
CA ALA A 66 6.03 18.00 -3.76
C ALA A 66 6.73 16.78 -3.14
N GLN A 67 6.23 16.27 -2.01
CA GLN A 67 6.77 15.07 -1.37
C GLN A 67 6.52 13.81 -2.20
N MET A 68 5.35 13.69 -2.83
CA MET A 68 5.07 12.59 -3.76
C MET A 68 6.02 12.61 -4.97
N GLU A 69 6.29 13.78 -5.55
CA GLU A 69 7.24 13.92 -6.67
C GLU A 69 8.66 13.49 -6.28
N GLU A 70 9.12 13.81 -5.06
CA GLU A 70 10.44 13.37 -4.60
C GLU A 70 10.50 11.86 -4.35
N ILE A 71 9.42 11.25 -3.83
CA ILE A 71 9.32 9.79 -3.71
C ILE A 71 9.34 9.14 -5.09
N ALA A 72 8.62 9.70 -6.05
CA ALA A 72 8.59 9.23 -7.43
C ALA A 72 9.98 9.22 -8.08
N LYS A 73 10.71 10.34 -7.99
CA LYS A 73 12.09 10.44 -8.47
C LYS A 73 13.00 9.41 -7.79
N ALA A 74 12.89 9.26 -6.47
CA ALA A 74 13.68 8.28 -5.74
C ALA A 74 13.39 6.83 -6.16
N LEU A 75 12.14 6.50 -6.51
CA LEU A 75 11.78 5.18 -7.03
C LEU A 75 12.38 4.93 -8.41
N LEU A 76 12.34 5.92 -9.31
CA LEU A 76 12.96 5.85 -10.63
C LEU A 76 14.48 5.70 -10.52
N ASP A 77 15.13 6.53 -9.70
CA ASP A 77 16.57 6.48 -9.45
C ASP A 77 17.00 5.15 -8.81
N CYS A 78 16.14 4.56 -7.97
CA CYS A 78 16.40 3.25 -7.37
C CYS A 78 16.37 2.12 -8.41
N GLY A 79 15.58 2.26 -9.49
CA GLY A 79 15.51 1.29 -10.58
C GLY A 79 14.99 -0.09 -10.15
N ARG A 80 14.38 -0.21 -8.97
CA ARG A 80 13.79 -1.46 -8.48
C ARG A 80 12.29 -1.48 -8.74
N PRO A 81 11.71 -2.66 -9.01
CA PRO A 81 10.25 -2.80 -9.07
C PRO A 81 9.63 -2.32 -7.76
N PHE A 82 8.49 -1.65 -7.83
CA PHE A 82 7.78 -1.19 -6.65
C PHE A 82 6.26 -1.37 -6.77
N LEU A 83 5.59 -1.48 -5.63
CA LEU A 83 4.15 -1.35 -5.50
C LEU A 83 3.87 -0.15 -4.59
N TRP A 84 3.24 0.88 -5.14
CA TRP A 84 2.95 2.11 -4.40
C TRP A 84 1.44 2.32 -4.25
N VAL A 85 0.99 2.43 -2.99
CA VAL A 85 -0.37 2.83 -2.66
C VAL A 85 -0.50 4.35 -2.72
N ILE A 86 -1.24 4.85 -3.71
CA ILE A 86 -1.63 6.26 -3.81
C ILE A 86 -3.15 6.30 -3.79
N ARG A 87 -3.71 6.77 -2.66
CA ARG A 87 -5.16 6.83 -2.49
C ARG A 87 -5.76 7.88 -3.42
N ASP A 88 -6.83 7.53 -4.11
CA ASP A 88 -7.66 8.51 -4.80
C ASP A 88 -8.16 9.52 -3.77
N LYS A 89 -8.04 10.81 -4.08
CA LYS A 89 -8.70 11.83 -3.28
C LYS A 89 -10.20 11.54 -3.37
N VAL A 90 -10.80 11.13 -2.25
CA VAL A 90 -12.25 11.15 -2.08
C VAL A 90 -12.67 12.61 -2.08
N GLU A 91 -12.75 13.22 -3.26
CA GLU A 91 -13.35 14.52 -3.38
C GLU A 91 -14.82 14.37 -3.03
N LYS A 92 -15.24 15.20 -2.07
CA LYS A 92 -16.65 15.42 -1.77
C LYS A 92 -17.35 15.62 -3.10
N LYS A 93 -18.32 14.75 -3.41
CA LYS A 93 -19.26 14.93 -4.52
C LYS A 93 -19.79 16.36 -4.49
N GLY A 94 -19.25 17.19 -5.38
CA GLY A 94 -19.47 18.63 -5.43
C GLY A 94 -18.78 19.17 -6.67
N ASP A 95 -19.58 19.29 -7.73
CA ASP A 95 -19.29 19.92 -9.02
C ASP A 95 -18.25 19.25 -9.94
N GLY A 96 -18.73 18.27 -10.71
CA GLY A 96 -18.82 18.44 -12.16
C GLY A 96 -17.53 18.41 -13.01
N ASN A 97 -16.39 17.94 -12.49
CA ASN A 97 -15.17 17.74 -13.28
C ASN A 97 -14.49 16.40 -12.95
N GLU A 98 -15.18 15.30 -13.21
CA GLU A 98 -14.80 13.95 -12.77
C GLU A 98 -13.74 13.25 -13.65
N ALA A 99 -13.20 13.89 -14.70
CA ALA A 99 -12.31 13.21 -15.65
C ALA A 99 -10.89 13.81 -15.78
N LYS A 100 -10.52 14.84 -15.01
CA LYS A 100 -9.25 15.58 -15.21
C LYS A 100 -8.16 15.36 -14.14
N LYS A 101 -8.37 14.50 -13.12
CA LYS A 101 -7.49 14.48 -11.92
C LYS A 101 -6.49 13.33 -11.81
N GLU A 102 -6.59 12.28 -12.62
CA GLU A 102 -5.64 11.15 -12.54
C GLU A 102 -4.29 11.43 -13.23
N GLU A 103 -4.27 12.28 -14.26
CA GLU A 103 -3.05 12.67 -14.99
C GLU A 103 -2.19 13.70 -14.20
N GLU A 104 -2.73 14.34 -13.15
CA GLU A 104 -2.04 15.44 -12.45
C GLU A 104 -1.34 15.05 -11.13
N MET A 105 -1.48 13.81 -10.64
CA MET A 105 -0.93 13.45 -9.32
C MET A 105 0.60 13.32 -9.30
N LEU A 106 1.21 12.81 -10.36
CA LEU A 106 2.66 12.63 -10.48
C LEU A 106 3.14 13.01 -11.88
N SER A 107 4.17 13.85 -11.96
CA SER A 107 4.71 14.31 -13.24
C SER A 107 5.34 13.20 -14.10
N CYS A 108 5.81 12.11 -13.49
CA CYS A 108 6.52 10.99 -14.13
C CYS A 108 5.74 9.67 -14.04
N ARG A 109 4.40 9.72 -14.07
CA ARG A 109 3.55 8.52 -13.88
C ARG A 109 3.80 7.43 -14.92
N GLU A 110 3.97 7.79 -16.20
CA GLU A 110 4.20 6.81 -17.27
C GLU A 110 5.51 6.03 -17.04
N GLU A 111 6.61 6.74 -16.76
CA GLU A 111 7.92 6.15 -16.44
C GLU A 111 7.85 5.24 -15.20
N LEU A 112 7.09 5.65 -14.18
CA LEU A 112 6.85 4.86 -12.98
C LEU A 112 6.12 3.55 -13.28
N GLU A 113 5.13 3.57 -14.17
CA GLU A 113 4.31 2.39 -14.52
C GLU A 113 5.05 1.39 -15.42
N GLU A 114 6.14 1.82 -16.09
CA GLU A 114 7.08 0.92 -16.76
C GLU A 114 7.87 0.05 -15.75
N LEU A 115 8.24 0.64 -14.61
CA LEU A 115 9.08 -0.01 -13.59
C LEU A 115 8.26 -0.73 -12.50
N GLY A 116 7.15 -0.14 -12.08
CA GLY A 116 6.38 -0.54 -10.91
C GLY A 116 4.88 -0.53 -11.15
N ARG A 117 4.13 -0.53 -10.06
CA ARG A 117 2.68 -0.52 -10.06
C ARG A 117 2.15 0.44 -9.02
N ILE A 118 1.16 1.22 -9.41
CA ILE A 118 0.46 2.16 -8.54
C ILE A 118 -0.96 1.64 -8.36
N VAL A 119 -1.43 1.58 -7.12
CA VAL A 119 -2.78 1.11 -6.77
C VAL A 119 -3.45 2.06 -5.79
N PRO A 120 -4.80 2.22 -5.85
CA PRO A 120 -5.51 3.07 -4.90
C PRO A 120 -5.54 2.46 -3.49
N TRP A 121 -5.66 1.13 -3.42
CA TRP A 121 -5.62 0.36 -2.17
C TRP A 121 -5.34 -1.12 -2.44
N CYS A 122 -4.69 -1.81 -1.50
CA CYS A 122 -4.35 -3.22 -1.60
C CYS A 122 -4.53 -3.97 -0.27
N SER A 123 -4.49 -5.30 -0.31
CA SER A 123 -4.36 -6.12 0.90
C SER A 123 -2.93 -6.00 1.44
N GLN A 124 -2.69 -5.06 2.36
CA GLN A 124 -1.35 -4.82 2.92
C GLN A 124 -0.73 -6.09 3.53
N VAL A 125 -1.52 -6.91 4.23
CA VAL A 125 -1.04 -8.20 4.78
C VAL A 125 -0.54 -9.12 3.67
N ALA A 126 -1.30 -9.27 2.58
CA ALA A 126 -0.89 -10.13 1.47
C ALA A 126 0.38 -9.62 0.76
N VAL A 127 0.55 -8.30 0.64
CA VAL A 127 1.76 -7.68 0.09
C VAL A 127 2.96 -7.90 1.01
N LEU A 128 2.80 -7.66 2.32
CA LEU A 128 3.85 -7.85 3.31
C LEU A 128 4.30 -9.31 3.46
N SER A 129 3.39 -10.25 3.21
CA SER A 129 3.69 -11.69 3.21
C SER A 129 4.27 -12.20 1.87
N SER A 130 4.43 -11.35 0.85
CA SER A 130 4.96 -11.76 -0.44
C SER A 130 6.47 -11.99 -0.38
N PRO A 131 7.00 -13.14 -0.87
CA PRO A 131 8.45 -13.37 -0.95
C PRO A 131 9.19 -12.33 -1.80
N SER A 132 8.49 -11.74 -2.78
CA SER A 132 9.05 -10.72 -3.66
C SER A 132 9.36 -9.41 -2.94
N LEU A 133 8.78 -9.18 -1.76
CA LEU A 133 8.98 -7.95 -1.01
C LEU A 133 10.38 -7.90 -0.39
N GLY A 134 11.15 -6.85 -0.71
CA GLY A 134 12.46 -6.60 -0.12
C GLY A 134 12.52 -5.41 0.84
N CYS A 135 11.60 -4.44 0.71
CA CYS A 135 11.62 -3.22 1.50
C CYS A 135 10.21 -2.64 1.66
N PHE A 136 9.92 -2.06 2.83
CA PHE A 136 8.68 -1.33 3.10
C PHE A 136 8.98 0.13 3.49
N VAL A 137 8.59 1.07 2.63
CA VAL A 137 8.57 2.51 2.91
C VAL A 137 7.22 2.84 3.56
N THR A 138 7.25 3.19 4.84
CA THR A 138 6.07 3.33 5.69
C THR A 138 6.06 4.64 6.46
N HIS A 139 4.87 5.12 6.80
CA HIS A 139 4.66 6.21 7.75
C HIS A 139 4.84 5.79 9.23
N CYS A 140 5.16 4.52 9.49
CA CYS A 140 5.39 3.96 10.83
C CYS A 140 4.19 4.06 11.79
N GLY A 141 2.96 4.01 11.27
CA GLY A 141 1.77 3.77 12.10
C GLY A 141 1.85 2.41 12.80
N TRP A 142 1.41 2.35 14.06
CA TRP A 142 1.30 1.14 14.86
C TRP A 142 -0.08 0.50 14.75
#